data_AF-A0A522REF0-F1
#
_entry.id   AF-A0A522REF0-F1
#
_cell.length_a   1.000
_cell.length_b   1.000
_cell.length_c   1.000
_cell.angle_alpha   90.00
_cell.angle_beta   90.00
_cell.angle_gamma   90.00
#
_symmetry.space_group_name_H-M   'P 1'
#
loop_
_entity.id
_entity.type
_entity.pdbx_description
1 polymer ?
#
loop_
_entity_poly.entity_id
_entity_poly.type
_entity_poly.pdbx_seq_one_letter_code
_entity_poly.pdbx_strand_id
1 'polypeptide(L)' 'MSIRNLTAKQQIQINTSKTKVWEGLTGPKRIKQYLFGSETLCDWEEGGRIIYPYEWEGKRFEDRD' A
#
# COMPACT_ATOMS: atom_id res chain seq x y z
N MET A 1 6.28 -16.79 -26.90
CA MET A 1 5.27 -16.31 -25.93
C MET A 1 5.05 -14.83 -26.18
N SER A 2 3.83 -14.39 -26.47
CA SER A 2 3.53 -12.95 -26.61
C SER A 2 3.19 -12.37 -25.24
N ILE A 3 3.90 -11.30 -24.86
CA ILE A 3 3.64 -10.53 -23.63
C ILE A 3 2.41 -9.67 -23.89
N ARG A 4 1.39 -9.75 -23.02
CA ARG A 4 0.24 -8.84 -23.06
C ARG A 4 0.48 -7.70 -22.08
N ASN A 5 0.57 -6.47 -22.59
CA ASN A 5 0.64 -5.26 -21.78
C ASN A 5 -0.77 -4.78 -21.48
N LEU A 6 -1.28 -5.08 -20.29
CA LEU A 6 -2.59 -4.63 -19.82
C LEU A 6 -2.40 -3.47 -18.83
N THR A 7 -3.18 -2.41 -18.98
CA THR A 7 -3.18 -1.28 -18.04
C THR A 7 -4.59 -1.04 -17.52
N ALA A 8 -4.76 -1.01 -16.21
CA ALA A 8 -5.97 -0.54 -15.55
C ALA A 8 -5.78 0.91 -15.06
N LYS A 9 -6.82 1.73 -15.16
CA LYS A 9 -6.83 3.12 -14.65
C LYS A 9 -8.13 3.36 -13.89
N GLN A 10 -8.05 4.07 -12.78
CA GLN A 10 -9.21 4.49 -11.99
C GLN A 10 -8.99 5.89 -11.42
N GLN A 11 -10.07 6.67 -11.30
CA GLN A 11 -10.04 8.01 -10.74
C GLN A 11 -11.23 8.22 -9.80
N ILE A 12 -10.97 8.80 -8.62
CA ILE A 12 -11.98 9.16 -7.63
C ILE A 12 -11.72 10.57 -7.12
N GLN A 13 -12.78 11.30 -6.77
CA GLN A 13 -12.68 12.63 -6.18
C GLN A 13 -12.82 12.53 -4.66
N ILE A 14 -11.82 12.99 -3.92
CA ILE A 14 -11.81 13.02 -2.45
C ILE A 14 -11.72 14.48 -2.01
N ASN A 15 -12.71 14.96 -1.26
CA ASN A 15 -12.74 16.33 -0.75
C ASN A 15 -11.84 16.49 0.49
N THR A 16 -10.53 16.53 0.28
CA THR A 16 -9.52 16.70 1.35
C THR A 16 -8.25 17.34 0.81
N SER A 17 -7.29 17.67 1.69
CA SER A 17 -6.00 18.21 1.27
C SER A 17 -5.09 17.12 0.71
N LYS A 18 -4.19 17.49 -0.23
CA LYS A 18 -3.18 16.57 -0.78
C LYS A 18 -2.32 15.93 0.31
N THR A 19 -1.99 16.68 1.36
CA THR A 19 -1.22 16.17 2.52
C THR A 19 -1.95 15.04 3.23
N LYS A 20 -3.27 15.15 3.43
CA LYS A 20 -4.07 14.07 4.04
C LYS A 20 -4.18 12.85 3.14
N VAL A 21 -4.26 13.05 1.81
CA VAL A 21 -4.21 11.93 0.85
C VAL A 21 -2.86 11.22 0.97
N TRP A 22 -1.77 11.98 0.98
CA TRP A 22 -0.42 11.41 1.12
C TRP A 22 -0.21 10.69 2.45
N GLU A 23 -0.67 11.25 3.57
CA GLU A 23 -0.68 10.59 4.88
C GLU A 23 -1.49 9.29 4.85
N GLY A 24 -2.62 9.29 4.13
CA GLY A 24 -3.42 8.09 3.90
C GLY A 24 -2.62 6.97 3.24
N LEU A 25 -1.82 7.30 2.23
CA LEU A 25 -1.04 6.36 1.43
C LEU A 25 0.27 5.91 2.10
N THR A 26 0.89 6.77 2.91
CA THR A 26 2.26 6.55 3.44
C THR A 26 2.32 6.42 4.96
N GLY A 27 1.24 6.75 5.68
CA GLY A 27 1.21 6.68 7.14
C GLY A 27 0.92 5.25 7.60
N PRO A 28 1.81 4.56 8.35
CA PRO A 28 1.59 3.18 8.79
C PRO A 28 0.29 3.01 9.60
N LYS A 29 -0.06 4.00 10.43
CA LYS A 29 -1.33 4.01 11.19
C LYS A 29 -2.57 4.08 10.31
N ARG A 30 -2.48 4.72 9.14
CA ARG A 30 -3.57 4.80 8.15
C ARG A 30 -3.65 3.51 7.35
N ILE A 31 -2.52 3.04 6.84
CA ILE A 31 -2.42 1.79 6.05
C ILE A 31 -2.99 0.60 6.84
N LYS A 32 -2.66 0.51 8.13
CA LYS A 32 -3.18 -0.53 9.05
C LYS A 32 -4.71 -0.64 9.03
N GLN A 33 -5.44 0.44 8.76
CA GLN A 33 -6.91 0.46 8.77
C GLN A 33 -7.53 -0.19 7.53
N TYR A 34 -6.85 -0.19 6.39
CA TYR A 34 -7.40 -0.68 5.12
C TYR A 34 -6.60 -1.82 4.49
N LEU A 35 -5.40 -2.10 5.00
CA LEU A 35 -4.53 -3.17 4.51
C LEU A 35 -4.34 -4.25 5.59
N PHE A 36 -5.44 -4.91 5.97
CA PHE A 36 -5.44 -6.12 6.81
C PHE A 36 -4.66 -6.02 8.14
N GLY A 37 -4.67 -4.86 8.79
CA GLY A 37 -3.94 -4.67 10.03
C GLY A 37 -2.42 -4.59 9.86
N SER A 38 -1.93 -4.41 8.62
CA SER A 38 -0.51 -4.40 8.32
C SER A 38 0.26 -3.31 9.05
N GLU A 39 1.40 -3.70 9.61
CA GLU A 39 2.39 -2.79 10.18
C GLU A 39 3.44 -2.50 9.11
N THR A 40 3.11 -1.58 8.19
CA THR A 40 3.97 -1.24 7.05
C THR A 40 5.37 -0.85 7.49
N LEU A 41 6.38 -1.48 6.88
CA LEU A 41 7.79 -1.21 7.06
C LEU A 41 8.34 -0.59 5.77
N CYS A 42 8.71 0.68 5.84
CA CYS A 42 9.21 1.46 4.72
C CYS A 42 9.93 2.71 5.22
N ASP A 43 11.09 3.00 4.65
CA ASP A 43 11.86 4.21 4.92
C ASP A 43 11.46 5.39 4.02
N TRP A 44 10.58 5.12 3.04
CA TRP A 44 10.08 6.07 2.04
C TRP A 44 11.19 6.74 1.21
N GLU A 45 12.27 6.01 0.97
CA GLU A 45 13.35 6.41 0.06
C GLU A 45 13.10 5.88 -1.36
N GLU A 46 13.51 6.64 -2.37
CA GLU A 46 13.40 6.21 -3.76
C GLU A 46 14.22 4.93 -4.01
N GLY A 47 13.60 3.91 -4.62
CA GLY A 47 14.20 2.60 -4.82
C GLY A 47 14.30 1.74 -3.54
N GLY A 48 13.84 2.28 -2.40
CA GLY A 48 13.72 1.57 -1.14
C GLY A 48 12.61 0.51 -1.18
N ARG A 49 12.71 -0.44 -0.26
CA ARG A 49 11.78 -1.57 -0.17
C ARG A 49 10.57 -1.24 0.69
N ILE A 50 9.40 -1.74 0.30
CA ILE A 50 8.18 -1.68 1.11
C ILE A 50 7.76 -3.10 1.50
N ILE A 51 7.43 -3.30 2.77
CA ILE A 51 6.91 -4.58 3.28
C ILE A 51 5.58 -4.35 3.98
N TYR A 52 4.57 -5.12 3.60
CA TYR A 52 3.25 -5.12 4.23
C TYR A 52 3.00 -6.47 4.92
N PRO A 53 3.44 -6.66 6.17
CA PRO A 53 3.18 -7.89 6.91
C PRO A 53 1.72 -7.92 7.38
N TYR A 54 1.02 -9.03 7.16
CA TYR A 54 -0.35 -9.22 7.66
C TYR A 54 -0.56 -10.65 8.17
N GLU A 55 -1.61 -10.85 8.97
CA GLU A 55 -2.03 -12.17 9.43
C GLU A 55 -3.30 -12.62 8.71
N TRP A 56 -3.29 -13.86 8.24
CA TRP A 56 -4.44 -14.51 7.62
C TRP A 56 -4.54 -15.95 8.11
N GLU A 57 -5.70 -16.35 8.63
CA GLU A 57 -5.94 -17.70 9.17
C GLU A 57 -4.85 -18.18 10.17
N GLY A 58 -4.38 -17.28 11.04
CA GLY A 58 -3.36 -17.57 12.04
C GLY A 58 -1.94 -17.75 11.47
N LYS A 59 -1.72 -17.43 10.19
CA LYS A 59 -0.40 -17.43 9.55
C LYS A 59 0.01 -16.02 9.17
N ARG A 60 1.29 -15.71 9.35
CA ARG A 60 1.87 -14.41 8.99
C ARG A 60 2.37 -14.45 7.55
N PHE A 61 1.99 -13.46 6.77
CA PHE A 61 2.38 -13.24 5.38
C PHE A 61 3.05 -11.89 5.22
N GLU A 62 3.76 -11.72 4.12
CA GLU A 62 4.38 -10.46 3.72
C GLU A 62 4.05 -10.23 2.25
N ASP A 63 3.36 -9.14 1.96
CA ASP A 63 3.30 -8.61 0.60
C ASP A 63 4.52 -7.70 0.36
N ARG A 64 5.12 -7.82 -0.82
CA ARG A 64 6.38 -7.18 -1.19
C ARG A 64 6.20 -6.50 -2.55
N ASP A 65 6.39 -5.20 -2.56
CA ASP A 65 6.56 -4.37 -3.76
C ASP A 65 8.03 -3.96 -3.93
#